data_AF-A0A950SQY3-F1
#
_entry.id   AF-A0A950SQY3-F1
#
_cell.length_a   1.000
_cell.length_b   1.000
_cell.length_c   1.000
_cell.angle_alpha   90.00
_cell.angle_beta   90.00
_cell.angle_gamma   90.00
#
_symmetry.space_group_name_H-M   'P 1'
#
loop_
_entity.id
_entity.type
_entity.pdbx_description
1 polymer ?
#
loop_
_entity_poly.entity_id
_entity_poly.type
_entity_poly.pdbx_seq_one_letter_code
_entity_poly.pdbx_strand_id
1 'polypeptide(L)'
;MFSLIQAEKANFPVSLMCRALGVNRTSFHDWERRAPSDRALSDAWLSEKIKQIHAASDGTYGARRVHAELRLEHGIHVGRKRVERLMRAAGISGVLPRKRRRTTIRMPGLRVPPDLCDFRPNGPNLTWSADITYISTWEGFLYLAHVQDLFSRLIVGWSMADHLRSELVVSALEMALYRRRPERGLIHHSDQGCQPGLNRSSQRCLIV
;
A
#
# COMPACT_ATOMS: atom_id res chain seq x y z
N MET A 1 15.91 -30.30 19.52
CA MET A 1 16.68 -31.33 20.27
C MET A 1 16.78 -32.63 19.49
N PHE A 2 15.69 -33.35 19.21
CA PHE A 2 15.77 -34.60 18.43
C PHE A 2 16.20 -34.41 16.97
N SER A 3 15.87 -33.27 16.35
CA SER A 3 16.33 -32.91 15.00
C SER A 3 17.86 -32.83 14.87
N LEU A 4 18.56 -32.37 15.91
CA LEU A 4 20.03 -32.31 15.95
C LEU A 4 20.62 -33.73 16.03
N ILE A 5 20.06 -34.57 16.89
CA ILE A 5 20.46 -35.98 17.01
C ILE A 5 20.26 -36.71 15.68
N GLN A 6 19.16 -36.43 14.97
CA GLN A 6 18.90 -37.03 13.66
C GLN A 6 19.90 -36.59 12.58
N ALA A 7 20.29 -35.31 12.58
CA ALA A 7 21.26 -34.78 11.63
C ALA A 7 22.67 -35.36 11.85
N GLU A 8 23.05 -35.55 13.12
CA GLU A 8 24.41 -35.94 13.53
C GLU A 8 24.57 -37.43 13.86
N LYS A 9 23.52 -38.25 13.73
CA LYS A 9 23.57 -39.70 14.05
C LYS A 9 24.57 -40.51 13.21
N ALA A 10 24.99 -39.96 12.08
CA ALA A 10 26.03 -40.57 11.23
C ALA A 10 27.44 -40.27 11.75
N ASN A 11 27.62 -39.16 12.47
CA ASN A 11 28.92 -38.68 12.95
C ASN A 11 29.17 -39.09 14.42
N PHE A 12 28.11 -39.20 15.23
CA PHE A 12 28.21 -39.51 16.65
C PHE A 12 27.22 -40.60 17.09
N PRO A 13 27.56 -41.42 18.11
CA PRO A 13 26.61 -42.36 18.69
C PRO A 13 25.39 -41.64 19.29
N VAL A 14 24.18 -42.11 18.94
CA VAL A 14 22.91 -41.60 19.50
C VAL A 14 22.92 -41.58 21.03
N SER A 15 23.52 -42.60 21.66
CA SER A 15 23.64 -42.69 23.13
C SER A 15 24.50 -41.59 23.75
N LEU A 16 25.53 -41.10 23.05
CA LEU A 16 26.38 -39.99 23.48
C LEU A 16 25.58 -38.68 23.39
N MET A 17 24.94 -38.42 22.25
CA MET A 17 24.16 -37.21 22.03
C MET A 17 22.95 -37.10 22.95
N CYS A 18 22.22 -38.20 23.17
CA CYS A 18 21.11 -38.25 24.13
C CYS A 18 21.56 -37.87 25.54
N ARG A 19 22.73 -38.35 25.97
CA ARG A 19 23.31 -38.04 27.29
C ARG A 19 23.75 -36.59 27.39
N ALA A 20 24.43 -36.07 26.36
CA ALA A 20 24.89 -34.70 26.30
C ALA A 20 23.74 -33.67 26.28
N LEU A 21 22.63 -34.02 25.61
CA LEU A 21 21.44 -33.16 25.50
C LEU A 21 20.39 -33.40 26.60
N GLY A 22 20.64 -34.34 27.53
CA GLY A 22 19.72 -34.64 28.64
C GLY A 22 18.38 -35.25 28.19
N VAL A 23 18.34 -35.98 27.08
CA VAL A 23 17.12 -36.60 26.54
C VAL A 23 17.18 -38.13 26.56
N ASN A 24 16.03 -38.77 26.75
CA ASN A 24 15.94 -40.23 26.75
C ASN A 24 16.07 -40.80 25.32
N ARG A 25 16.89 -41.85 25.16
CA ARG A 25 17.09 -42.57 23.91
C ARG A 25 15.80 -43.19 23.35
N THR A 26 14.94 -43.72 24.22
CA THR A 26 13.65 -44.29 23.82
C THR A 26 12.76 -43.21 23.21
N SER A 27 12.71 -42.02 23.83
CA SER A 27 11.97 -40.87 23.31
C SER A 27 12.48 -40.38 21.95
N PHE A 28 13.80 -40.48 21.69
CA PHE A 28 14.36 -40.19 20.37
C PHE A 28 13.88 -41.19 19.31
N HIS A 29 13.95 -42.49 19.58
CA HIS A 29 13.48 -43.50 18.61
C HIS A 29 11.96 -43.49 18.45
N ASP A 30 11.19 -43.15 19.48
CA ASP A 30 9.75 -42.95 19.38
C ASP A 30 9.41 -41.72 18.55
N TRP A 31 10.18 -40.65 18.68
CA TRP A 31 10.07 -39.48 17.80
C TRP A 31 10.47 -39.82 16.35
N GLU A 32 11.52 -40.61 16.15
CA GLU A 32 12.02 -41.03 14.83
C GLU A 32 11.01 -41.94 14.10
N ARG A 33 10.34 -42.84 14.83
CA ARG A 33 9.32 -43.75 14.28
C ARG A 33 7.92 -43.14 14.22
N ARG A 34 7.70 -41.95 14.77
CA ARG A 34 6.36 -41.36 14.87
C ARG A 34 5.82 -41.06 13.47
N ALA A 35 4.77 -41.78 13.08
CA ALA A 35 4.04 -41.49 11.86
C ALA A 35 3.51 -40.04 11.87
N PRO A 36 3.37 -39.39 10.70
CA PRO A 36 2.77 -38.07 10.62
C PRO A 36 1.36 -38.10 11.23
N SER A 37 1.09 -37.17 12.15
CA SER A 37 -0.28 -37.01 12.67
C SER A 37 -1.24 -36.63 11.54
N ASP A 38 -2.54 -36.90 11.71
CA ASP A 38 -3.60 -36.48 10.77
C ASP A 38 -3.53 -34.98 10.44
N ARG A 39 -3.17 -34.17 11.45
CA ARG A 39 -2.96 -32.73 11.27
C ARG A 39 -1.81 -32.42 10.31
N ALA A 40 -0.71 -33.17 10.41
CA ALA A 40 0.45 -33.01 9.54
C ALA A 40 0.14 -33.42 8.10
N LEU A 41 -0.60 -34.53 7.92
CA LEU A 41 -1.09 -34.97 6.61
C LEU A 41 -2.04 -33.93 5.99
N SER A 42 -3.01 -33.44 6.79
CA SER A 42 -3.96 -32.41 6.37
C SER A 42 -3.25 -31.08 6.04
N ASP A 43 -2.26 -30.67 6.82
CA ASP A 43 -1.45 -29.49 6.53
C ASP A 43 -0.61 -29.64 5.27
N ALA A 44 -0.04 -30.83 5.01
CA ALA A 44 0.73 -31.11 3.81
C ALA A 44 -0.16 -31.02 2.55
N TRP A 45 -1.32 -31.67 2.58
CA TRP A 45 -2.30 -31.60 1.51
C TRP A 45 -2.77 -30.17 1.25
N LEU A 46 -3.12 -29.43 2.31
CA LEU A 46 -3.58 -28.05 2.19
C LEU A 46 -2.48 -27.11 1.69
N SER A 47 -1.22 -27.34 2.09
CA SER A 47 -0.08 -26.56 1.61
C SER A 47 0.12 -26.74 0.10
N GLU A 48 -0.08 -27.95 -0.42
CA GLU A 48 0.02 -28.20 -1.85
C GLU A 48 -1.11 -27.51 -2.62
N LYS A 49 -2.34 -27.54 -2.10
CA LYS A 49 -3.46 -26.80 -2.69
C LYS A 49 -3.21 -25.29 -2.70
N ILE A 50 -2.65 -24.74 -1.61
CA ILE A 50 -2.27 -23.33 -1.50
C ILE A 50 -1.22 -22.95 -2.56
N LYS A 51 -0.22 -23.80 -2.82
CA LYS A 51 0.79 -23.57 -3.87
C LYS A 51 0.16 -23.53 -5.25
N GLN A 52 -0.75 -24.47 -5.55
CA GLN A 52 -1.45 -24.52 -6.83
C GLN A 52 -2.25 -23.24 -7.08
N ILE A 53 -3.03 -22.80 -6.10
CA ILE A 53 -3.80 -21.54 -6.16
C ILE A 53 -2.87 -20.35 -6.38
N HIS A 54 -1.77 -20.28 -5.61
CA HIS A 54 -0.82 -19.18 -5.74
C HIS A 54 -0.16 -19.15 -7.13
N ALA A 55 0.23 -20.31 -7.66
CA ALA A 55 0.80 -20.44 -9.00
C ALA A 55 -0.22 -20.06 -10.09
N ALA A 56 -1.47 -20.51 -9.97
CA ALA A 56 -2.55 -20.15 -10.90
C ALA A 56 -2.86 -18.63 -10.90
N SER A 57 -2.54 -17.93 -9.80
CA SER A 57 -2.67 -16.48 -9.68
C SER A 57 -1.44 -15.68 -10.14
N ASP A 58 -0.49 -16.30 -10.85
CA ASP A 58 0.82 -15.72 -11.20
C ASP A 58 1.60 -15.17 -9.99
N GLY A 59 1.43 -15.82 -8.84
CA GLY A 59 2.07 -15.41 -7.60
C GLY A 59 1.50 -14.14 -6.96
N THR A 60 0.37 -13.62 -7.46
CA THR A 60 -0.20 -12.37 -6.94
C THR A 60 -1.00 -12.56 -5.65
N TYR A 61 -1.59 -13.74 -5.43
CA TYR A 61 -2.52 -13.93 -4.31
C TYR A 61 -1.80 -14.07 -2.97
N GLY A 62 -2.17 -13.20 -2.03
CA GLY A 62 -1.82 -13.31 -0.61
C GLY A 62 -2.86 -14.11 0.18
N ALA A 63 -2.58 -14.34 1.47
CA ALA A 63 -3.38 -15.22 2.33
C ALA A 63 -4.88 -14.95 2.36
N ARG A 64 -5.31 -13.69 2.21
CA ARG A 64 -6.74 -13.34 2.13
C ARG A 64 -7.40 -13.87 0.85
N ARG A 65 -6.74 -13.72 -0.30
CA ARG A 65 -7.28 -14.13 -1.60
C ARG A 65 -7.25 -15.66 -1.74
N VAL A 66 -6.14 -16.28 -1.34
CA VAL A 66 -6.04 -17.75 -1.26
C VAL A 66 -7.11 -18.34 -0.34
N HIS A 67 -7.36 -17.73 0.82
CA HIS A 67 -8.42 -18.19 1.74
C HIS A 67 -9.82 -18.07 1.14
N ALA A 68 -10.09 -16.97 0.43
CA ALA A 68 -11.36 -16.77 -0.27
C ALA A 68 -11.57 -17.82 -1.36
N GLU A 69 -10.55 -18.09 -2.18
CA GLU A 69 -10.62 -19.08 -3.27
C GLU A 69 -10.78 -20.51 -2.74
N LEU A 70 -10.02 -20.88 -1.70
CA LEU A 70 -10.21 -22.16 -1.00
C LEU A 70 -11.66 -22.34 -0.56
N ARG A 71 -12.31 -21.30 -0.04
CA ARG A 71 -13.68 -21.37 0.46
C ARG A 71 -14.72 -21.34 -0.65
N LEU A 72 -14.60 -20.42 -1.60
CA LEU A 72 -15.64 -20.11 -2.59
C LEU A 72 -15.58 -21.01 -3.82
N GLU A 73 -14.37 -21.31 -4.31
CA GLU A 73 -14.19 -22.11 -5.53
C GLU A 73 -13.94 -23.58 -5.23
N HIS A 74 -13.27 -23.89 -4.12
CA HIS A 74 -12.92 -25.27 -3.77
C HIS A 74 -13.76 -25.86 -2.61
N GLY A 75 -14.62 -25.08 -1.96
CA GLY A 75 -15.45 -25.54 -0.85
C GLY A 75 -14.67 -25.97 0.41
N ILE A 76 -13.40 -25.60 0.52
CA ILE A 76 -12.50 -26.00 1.62
C ILE A 76 -12.62 -24.98 2.76
N HIS A 77 -13.27 -25.39 3.84
CA HIS A 77 -13.46 -24.55 5.02
C HIS A 77 -12.28 -24.66 5.99
N VAL A 78 -11.36 -23.69 5.91
CA VAL A 78 -10.20 -23.59 6.82
C VAL A 78 -10.11 -22.20 7.44
N GLY A 79 -9.55 -22.12 8.65
CA GLY A 79 -9.32 -20.85 9.31
C GLY A 79 -8.22 -20.03 8.63
N ARG A 80 -8.41 -18.71 8.49
CA ARG A 80 -7.46 -17.81 7.81
C ARG A 80 -6.04 -17.89 8.40
N LYS A 81 -5.92 -18.03 9.72
CA LYS A 81 -4.63 -18.18 10.43
C LYS A 81 -3.87 -19.45 10.04
N ARG A 82 -4.59 -20.52 9.69
CA ARG A 82 -3.99 -21.75 9.17
C ARG A 82 -3.36 -21.50 7.80
N VAL A 83 -4.08 -20.82 6.91
CA VAL A 83 -3.57 -20.43 5.58
C VAL A 83 -2.36 -19.52 5.70
N GLU A 84 -2.43 -18.46 6.53
CA GLU A 84 -1.30 -17.55 6.81
C GLU A 84 -0.04 -18.31 7.28
N ARG A 85 -0.21 -19.27 8.20
CA ARG A 85 0.90 -20.09 8.72
C ARG A 85 1.49 -20.99 7.63
N LEU A 86 0.67 -21.67 6.84
CA LEU A 86 1.14 -22.58 5.80
C LEU A 86 1.82 -21.84 4.64
N MET A 87 1.28 -20.69 4.23
CA MET A 87 1.94 -19.83 3.24
C MET A 87 3.31 -19.36 3.73
N ARG A 88 3.42 -18.93 5.00
CA ARG A 88 4.72 -18.55 5.58
C ARG A 88 5.70 -19.72 5.60
N ALA A 89 5.26 -20.91 6.00
CA ALA A 89 6.10 -22.11 6.02
C ALA A 89 6.58 -22.51 4.60
N ALA A 90 5.77 -22.24 3.58
CA ALA A 90 6.10 -22.50 2.18
C ALA A 90 6.88 -21.35 1.50
N GLY A 91 7.20 -20.26 2.20
CA GLY A 91 7.85 -19.09 1.61
C GLY A 91 6.98 -18.31 0.62
N ILE A 92 5.66 -18.49 0.68
CA ILE A 92 4.70 -17.89 -0.25
C ILE A 92 4.17 -16.58 0.34
N SER A 93 4.19 -15.53 -0.48
CA SER A 93 3.60 -14.23 -0.15
C SER A 93 2.91 -13.64 -1.37
N GLY A 94 1.76 -13.00 -1.16
CA GLY A 94 1.11 -12.25 -2.23
C GLY A 94 1.89 -10.99 -2.61
N VAL A 95 1.76 -10.56 -3.86
CA VAL A 95 2.30 -9.28 -4.32
C VAL A 95 1.53 -8.15 -3.65
N LEU A 96 2.22 -7.33 -2.85
CA LEU A 96 1.74 -6.01 -2.51
C LEU A 96 2.12 -5.06 -3.66
N PRO A 97 1.17 -4.38 -4.33
CA PRO A 97 1.54 -3.34 -5.27
C PRO A 97 2.34 -2.26 -4.52
N ARG A 98 3.64 -2.13 -4.82
CA ARG A 98 4.45 -1.04 -4.27
C ARG A 98 3.87 0.27 -4.79
N LYS A 99 3.30 1.09 -3.89
CA LYS A 99 2.89 2.49 -4.13
C LYS A 99 4.10 3.41 -4.37
N ARG A 100 4.98 3.09 -5.32
CA ARG A 100 6.02 4.02 -5.77
C ARG A 100 5.91 4.22 -7.28
N ARG A 101 4.92 5.01 -7.69
CA ARG A 101 5.03 5.78 -8.92
C ARG A 101 5.80 7.05 -8.57
N ARG A 102 7.02 7.19 -9.08
CA ARG A 102 7.73 8.47 -9.07
C ARG A 102 7.10 9.31 -10.20
N THR A 103 6.06 10.07 -9.89
CA THR A 103 5.32 10.91 -10.85
C THR A 103 6.14 12.11 -11.32
N THR A 104 7.13 12.55 -10.54
CA THR A 104 7.93 13.75 -10.86
C THR A 104 9.31 13.37 -11.39
N ILE A 105 9.53 13.58 -12.69
CA ILE A 105 10.88 13.65 -13.28
C ILE A 105 11.24 15.13 -13.28
N ARG A 106 12.20 15.55 -12.44
CA ARG A 106 12.71 16.93 -12.47
C ARG A 106 13.34 17.20 -13.83
N MET A 107 12.82 18.19 -14.54
CA MET A 107 13.45 18.73 -15.76
C MET A 107 14.70 19.50 -15.35
N PRO A 108 15.91 19.08 -15.78
CA PRO A 108 17.14 19.82 -15.49
C PRO A 108 17.07 21.23 -16.09
N GLY A 109 17.45 22.25 -15.32
CA GLY A 109 17.58 23.64 -15.81
C GLY A 109 16.44 24.60 -15.47
N LEU A 110 15.36 24.16 -14.80
CA LEU A 110 14.34 25.08 -14.29
C LEU A 110 14.75 25.69 -12.94
N ARG A 111 14.82 27.03 -12.91
CA ARG A 111 14.99 27.82 -11.68
C ARG A 111 13.82 27.53 -10.75
N VAL A 112 14.10 26.90 -9.60
CA VAL A 112 13.09 26.66 -8.56
C VAL A 112 12.73 28.02 -7.97
N PRO A 113 11.46 28.47 -8.04
CA PRO A 113 11.04 29.67 -7.32
C PRO A 113 11.33 29.48 -5.82
N PRO A 114 11.74 30.52 -5.07
CA PRO A 114 11.88 30.40 -3.62
C PRO A 114 10.56 29.89 -3.03
N ASP A 115 10.65 28.94 -2.11
CA ASP A 115 9.48 28.26 -1.53
C ASP A 115 8.75 29.24 -0.59
N LEU A 116 7.71 29.90 -1.12
CA LEU A 116 6.88 30.86 -0.40
C LEU A 116 5.78 30.17 0.42
N CYS A 117 5.59 28.85 0.27
CA CYS A 117 4.46 28.15 0.87
C CYS A 117 4.77 27.66 2.29
N ASP A 118 4.15 28.29 3.29
CA ASP A 118 4.02 27.67 4.60
C ASP A 118 2.81 26.71 4.59
N PHE A 119 3.09 25.41 4.75
CA PHE A 119 2.07 24.36 4.81
C PHE A 119 1.39 24.25 6.19
N ARG A 120 1.78 25.09 7.15
CA ARG A 120 1.18 25.19 8.49
C ARG A 120 0.89 26.66 8.85
N PRO A 121 0.05 27.35 8.06
CA PRO A 121 -0.31 28.73 8.35
C PRO A 121 -0.93 28.83 9.75
N ASN A 122 -0.69 29.96 10.43
CA ASN A 122 -1.17 30.22 11.79
C ASN A 122 -2.57 30.88 11.83
N GLY A 123 -3.23 31.02 10.68
CA GLY A 123 -4.56 31.60 10.56
C GLY A 123 -5.23 31.28 9.22
N PRO A 124 -6.57 31.44 9.14
CA PRO A 124 -7.32 31.20 7.91
C PRO A 124 -6.95 32.19 6.82
N ASN A 125 -7.10 31.79 5.56
CA ASN A 125 -6.84 32.65 4.39
C ASN A 125 -5.42 33.21 4.26
N LEU A 126 -4.43 32.57 4.87
CA LEU A 126 -3.01 32.91 4.69
C LEU A 126 -2.36 32.10 3.57
N THR A 127 -2.68 30.81 3.50
CA THR A 127 -2.20 29.91 2.45
C THR A 127 -3.33 29.03 1.96
N TRP A 128 -3.59 29.08 0.66
CA TRP A 128 -4.51 28.16 -0.02
C TRP A 128 -3.74 27.18 -0.89
N SER A 129 -4.16 25.93 -0.88
CA SER A 129 -3.64 24.87 -1.76
C SER A 129 -4.69 24.51 -2.80
N ALA A 130 -4.28 24.40 -4.06
CA ALA A 130 -5.11 23.93 -5.15
C ALA A 130 -4.58 22.61 -5.71
N ASP A 131 -5.52 21.71 -6.00
CA ASP A 131 -5.23 20.41 -6.60
C ASP A 131 -6.38 19.97 -7.51
N ILE A 132 -6.07 19.06 -8.45
CA ILE A 132 -7.02 18.47 -9.37
C ILE A 132 -7.09 16.97 -9.11
N THR A 133 -8.30 16.48 -8.89
CA THR A 133 -8.56 15.05 -8.73
C THR A 133 -9.52 14.54 -9.82
N TYR A 134 -9.53 13.22 -9.98
CA TYR A 134 -10.26 12.52 -11.02
C TYR A 134 -11.32 11.64 -10.37
N ILE A 135 -12.56 11.85 -10.75
CA ILE A 135 -13.70 11.08 -10.25
C ILE A 135 -14.15 10.15 -11.36
N SER A 136 -14.07 8.85 -11.13
CA SER A 136 -14.63 7.86 -12.06
C SER A 136 -16.16 7.87 -11.92
N THR A 137 -16.85 7.96 -13.05
CA THR A 137 -18.31 7.82 -13.16
C THR A 137 -18.64 6.70 -14.14
N TRP A 138 -19.92 6.43 -14.33
CA TRP A 138 -20.41 5.43 -15.29
C TRP A 138 -20.36 5.95 -16.74
N GLU A 139 -20.24 7.26 -16.92
CA GLU A 139 -20.21 7.94 -18.22
C GLU A 139 -18.79 8.35 -18.64
N GLY A 140 -17.79 8.18 -17.76
CA GLY A 140 -16.40 8.54 -18.02
C GLY A 140 -15.70 9.11 -16.78
N PHE A 141 -14.65 9.88 -17.00
CA PHE A 141 -13.95 10.59 -15.93
C PHE A 141 -14.39 12.05 -15.84
N LEU A 142 -14.64 12.50 -14.62
CA LEU A 142 -14.85 13.91 -14.29
C LEU A 142 -13.61 14.46 -13.59
N TYR A 143 -13.19 15.66 -13.97
CA TYR A 143 -12.08 16.38 -13.36
C TYR A 143 -12.65 17.36 -12.33
N LEU A 144 -12.18 17.27 -11.09
CA LEU A 144 -12.55 18.18 -9.99
C LEU A 144 -11.31 19.00 -9.61
N ALA A 145 -11.36 20.30 -9.86
CA ALA A 145 -10.42 21.25 -9.25
C ALA A 145 -11.00 21.75 -7.93
N HIS A 146 -10.16 21.83 -6.90
CA HIS A 146 -10.56 22.38 -5.61
C HIS A 146 -9.46 23.27 -5.03
N VAL A 147 -9.89 24.26 -4.25
CA VAL A 147 -9.03 25.18 -3.50
C VAL A 147 -9.34 24.99 -2.02
N GLN A 148 -8.35 24.59 -1.24
CA GLN A 148 -8.43 24.35 0.19
C GLN A 148 -7.68 25.43 0.97
N ASP A 149 -8.28 25.95 2.04
CA ASP A 149 -7.55 26.71 3.06
C ASP A 149 -6.72 25.75 3.93
N LEU A 150 -5.40 25.93 3.97
CA LEU A 150 -4.50 25.02 4.69
C LEU A 150 -4.63 25.10 6.21
N PHE A 151 -5.11 26.23 6.77
CA PHE A 151 -5.38 26.34 8.21
C PHE A 151 -6.65 25.59 8.58
N SER A 152 -7.78 25.95 7.95
CA SER A 152 -9.10 25.45 8.34
C SER A 152 -9.46 24.11 7.70
N ARG A 153 -8.70 23.67 6.68
CA ARG A 153 -8.98 22.50 5.83
C ARG A 153 -10.29 22.58 5.03
N LEU A 154 -10.92 23.74 4.99
CA LEU A 154 -12.17 23.93 4.26
C LEU A 154 -11.89 24.09 2.77
N ILE A 155 -12.72 23.47 1.94
CA ILE A 155 -12.75 23.72 0.50
C ILE A 155 -13.44 25.07 0.29
N VAL A 156 -12.67 26.06 -0.12
CA VAL A 156 -13.13 27.44 -0.28
C VAL A 156 -13.63 27.73 -1.68
N GLY A 157 -13.18 26.97 -2.68
CA GLY A 157 -13.68 27.00 -4.06
C GLY A 157 -13.46 25.67 -4.75
N TRP A 158 -14.27 25.38 -5.76
CA TRP A 158 -14.18 24.15 -6.54
C TRP A 158 -14.84 24.33 -7.91
N SER A 159 -14.49 23.48 -8.87
CA SER A 159 -15.12 23.42 -10.18
C SER A 159 -14.98 22.02 -10.76
N MET A 160 -15.90 21.59 -11.61
CA MET A 160 -15.90 20.28 -12.26
C MET A 160 -16.08 20.41 -13.77
N ALA A 161 -15.36 19.60 -14.54
CA ALA A 161 -15.51 19.51 -15.99
C ALA A 161 -15.15 18.11 -16.49
N ASP A 162 -15.54 17.77 -17.70
CA ASP A 162 -15.11 16.57 -18.44
C ASP A 162 -13.74 16.76 -19.13
N HIS A 163 -13.10 17.92 -18.95
CA HIS A 163 -11.83 18.27 -19.56
C HIS A 163 -10.81 18.87 -18.57
N LEU A 164 -9.51 18.69 -18.84
CA LEU A 164 -8.41 19.25 -18.06
C LEU A 164 -7.87 20.56 -18.66
N ARG A 165 -8.74 21.57 -18.82
CA ARG A 165 -8.33 22.89 -19.36
C ARG A 165 -8.20 23.92 -18.24
N SER A 166 -7.51 25.02 -18.48
CA SER A 166 -7.17 26.03 -17.47
C SER A 166 -8.40 26.69 -16.84
N GLU A 167 -9.52 26.78 -17.57
CA GLU A 167 -10.79 27.34 -17.08
C GLU A 167 -11.30 26.59 -15.85
N LEU A 168 -11.05 25.28 -15.75
CA LEU A 168 -11.42 24.48 -14.58
C LEU A 168 -10.78 25.03 -13.29
N VAL A 169 -9.50 25.37 -13.36
CA VAL A 169 -8.72 25.89 -12.22
C VAL A 169 -9.09 27.34 -11.93
N VAL A 170 -9.26 28.15 -12.98
CA VAL A 170 -9.66 29.55 -12.87
C VAL A 170 -11.01 29.66 -12.16
N SER A 171 -12.03 28.89 -12.58
CA SER A 171 -13.35 28.90 -11.96
C SER A 171 -13.32 28.50 -10.49
N ALA A 172 -12.49 27.51 -10.12
CA ALA A 172 -12.33 27.11 -8.72
C ALA A 172 -11.69 28.23 -7.88
N LEU A 173 -10.72 28.95 -8.43
CA LEU A 173 -10.07 30.07 -7.75
C LEU A 173 -10.98 31.30 -7.64
N GLU A 174 -11.70 31.65 -8.70
CA GLU A 174 -12.67 32.75 -8.70
C GLU A 174 -13.76 32.51 -7.64
N MET A 175 -14.27 31.27 -7.56
CA MET A 175 -15.21 30.87 -6.52
C MET A 175 -14.63 31.06 -5.11
N ALA A 176 -13.36 30.68 -4.90
CA ALA A 176 -12.68 30.83 -3.62
C ALA A 176 -12.52 32.31 -3.22
N LEU A 177 -12.05 33.15 -4.15
CA LEU A 177 -11.88 34.59 -3.95
C LEU A 177 -13.22 35.27 -3.63
N TYR A 178 -14.27 34.94 -4.39
CA TYR A 178 -15.60 35.51 -4.17
C TYR A 178 -16.17 35.18 -2.78
N ARG A 179 -16.00 33.92 -2.34
CA ARG A 179 -16.52 33.44 -1.05
C ARG A 179 -15.74 33.94 0.15
N ARG A 180 -14.42 34.00 0.06
CA ARG A 180 -13.55 34.27 1.22
C ARG A 180 -13.06 35.70 1.31
N ARG A 181 -12.99 36.42 0.19
CA ARG A 181 -12.51 37.81 0.10
C ARG A 181 -11.27 38.04 0.98
N PRO A 182 -10.21 37.26 0.76
CA PRO A 182 -9.01 37.29 1.60
C PRO A 182 -8.32 38.66 1.49
N GLU A 183 -7.61 39.05 2.54
CA GLU A 183 -6.76 40.24 2.50
C GLU A 183 -5.54 40.03 1.59
N ARG A 184 -4.88 41.14 1.24
CA ARG A 184 -3.63 41.10 0.47
C ARG A 184 -2.58 40.29 1.19
N GLY A 185 -1.84 39.47 0.44
CA GLY A 185 -0.77 38.63 0.98
C GLY A 185 -1.13 37.15 1.10
N LEU A 186 -2.37 36.76 0.75
CA LEU A 186 -2.73 35.34 0.58
C LEU A 186 -1.79 34.67 -0.43
N ILE A 187 -1.22 33.54 -0.02
CA ILE A 187 -0.38 32.70 -0.87
C ILE A 187 -1.24 31.60 -1.48
N HIS A 188 -1.34 31.60 -2.81
CA HIS A 188 -1.96 30.51 -3.56
C HIS A 188 -0.89 29.55 -4.07
N HIS A 189 -0.98 28.31 -3.62
CA HIS A 189 -0.09 27.22 -3.99
C HIS A 189 -0.84 26.21 -4.86
N SER A 190 -0.33 25.94 -6.06
CA SER A 190 -0.80 24.84 -6.92
C SER A 190 0.37 23.89 -7.18
N ASP A 191 0.15 22.61 -6.91
CA ASP A 191 1.07 21.55 -7.30
C ASP A 191 1.10 21.37 -8.82
N GLN A 192 2.13 20.67 -9.31
CA GLN A 192 2.45 20.55 -10.74
C GLN A 192 1.37 19.82 -11.55
N GLY A 193 0.47 20.57 -12.18
CA GLY A 193 -0.44 20.05 -13.21
C GLY A 193 0.22 19.94 -14.59
N CYS A 194 -0.27 19.05 -15.45
CA CYS A 194 0.18 18.87 -16.83
C CYS A 194 -0.55 19.78 -17.85
N GLN A 195 -1.15 20.87 -17.38
CA GLN A 195 -2.00 21.76 -18.17
C GLN A 195 -1.16 22.76 -18.99
N PRO A 196 -1.43 22.93 -20.31
CA PRO A 196 -0.70 23.88 -21.16
C PRO A 196 -0.72 25.30 -20.55
N GLY A 197 0.47 25.85 -20.26
CA GLY A 197 0.64 27.18 -19.63
C GLY A 197 0.76 27.17 -18.09
N LEU A 198 0.47 26.05 -17.42
CA LEU A 198 0.56 25.84 -15.95
C LEU A 198 1.51 24.68 -15.58
N ASN A 199 2.41 24.29 -16.49
CA ASN A 199 3.36 23.18 -16.36
C ASN A 199 4.49 23.39 -15.33
N ARG A 200 4.29 24.25 -14.32
CA ARG A 200 5.25 24.54 -13.24
C ARG A 200 4.50 24.60 -11.93
N SER A 201 5.11 24.12 -10.85
CA SER A 201 4.65 24.44 -9.49
C SER A 201 4.64 25.95 -9.39
N SER A 202 3.46 26.54 -9.27
CA SER A 202 3.31 27.99 -9.26
C SER A 202 2.87 28.39 -7.86
N GLN A 203 3.71 29.22 -7.24
CA GLN A 203 3.38 29.92 -6.03
C GLN A 203 3.14 31.36 -6.45
N ARG A 204 1.91 31.82 -6.28
CA ARG A 204 1.54 33.19 -6.60
C ARG A 204 1.04 33.83 -5.32
N CYS A 205 1.73 34.87 -4.88
CA CYS A 205 1.14 35.82 -3.97
C CYS A 205 -0.01 36.49 -4.74
N LEU A 206 -1.24 36.29 -4.29
CA LEU A 206 -2.37 36.96 -4.90
C LEU A 206 -2.40 38.38 -4.36
N ILE A 207 -2.00 39.32 -5.21
CA ILE A 207 -2.23 40.74 -4.99
C ILE A 207 -3.68 40.99 -5.44
N VAL A 208 -4.62 40.86 -4.50
CA VAL A 208 -6.04 41.23 -4.72
C VAL A 208 -6.19 42.74 -4.61
#